data_AF-A0AAP3CPQ4-F1
#
_entry.id   AF-A0AAP3CPQ4-F1
#
_cell.length_a   1.000
_cell.length_b   1.000
_cell.length_c   1.000
_cell.angle_alpha   90.00
_cell.angle_beta   90.00
_cell.angle_gamma   90.00
#
_symmetry.space_group_name_H-M   'P 1'
#
loop_
_entity.id
_entity.type
_entity.pdbx_description
1 polymer ?
#
loop_
_entity_poly.entity_id
_entity_poly.type
_entity_poly.pdbx_seq_one_letter_code
_entity_poly.pdbx_strand_id
1 'polypeptide(L)'
;MAIDIFNPQVSVVAKGLEGKVITIYGSNNLGKTKQSTQMKKPLYLPFEKGLNAIAGVQFMPINSWADFKKVNKQLTKNAEKAKEMYQTIIVDEVDAFAKYATRYVCEQYDVERIKDGNDGFGLWKEYETEVWEEINKLIGVGFTVIFIAHAAEDKKGKVYPKGDKRVLAPVIDNSDIVLYLSSNGVDEDRKVIKSSAWLAETEEHFARSRFDYIDTYLPEFTAENLEKAIIEAVERQEQAEGIVAVTYEEQKQNNASEELDFNSLMDQIKEIGMKLNEEGRLEEVNEITEKHLGKGIKVTECSRKQVGVMSVILDDLKDLLAE
;
A
#
# COMPACT_ATOMS: atom_id res chain seq x y z
N MET A 1 10.70 7.55 -21.68
CA MET A 1 10.70 9.03 -21.81
C MET A 1 11.33 9.58 -20.56
N ALA A 2 12.38 10.40 -20.70
CA ALA A 2 13.02 11.06 -19.56
C ALA A 2 11.98 11.82 -18.74
N ILE A 3 12.17 11.88 -17.42
CA ILE A 3 11.31 12.64 -16.52
C ILE A 3 11.42 14.12 -16.92
N ASP A 4 10.35 14.67 -17.49
CA ASP A 4 10.29 16.04 -17.99
C ASP A 4 9.36 16.88 -17.11
N ILE A 5 9.94 17.78 -16.33
CA ILE A 5 9.19 18.67 -15.43
C ILE A 5 8.36 19.73 -16.19
N PHE A 6 8.63 19.96 -17.47
CA PHE A 6 7.89 20.90 -18.31
C PHE A 6 6.67 20.27 -19.00
N ASN A 7 6.57 18.93 -18.97
CA ASN A 7 5.42 18.18 -19.44
C ASN A 7 4.99 17.10 -18.44
N PRO A 8 4.59 17.49 -17.21
CA PRO A 8 4.21 16.53 -16.18
C PRO A 8 2.87 15.87 -16.52
N GLN A 9 2.70 14.62 -16.07
CA GLN A 9 1.39 13.96 -16.06
C GLN A 9 0.44 14.70 -15.11
N VAL A 10 -0.81 14.86 -15.52
CA VAL A 10 -1.87 15.44 -14.68
C VAL A 10 -2.57 14.31 -13.96
N SER A 11 -2.72 14.42 -12.64
CA SER A 11 -3.40 13.39 -11.85
C SER A 11 -4.89 13.26 -12.23
N VAL A 12 -5.40 12.04 -12.16
CA VAL A 12 -6.80 11.70 -12.46
C VAL A 12 -7.40 10.84 -11.35
N VAL A 13 -8.73 10.90 -11.18
CA VAL A 13 -9.45 10.16 -10.14
C VAL A 13 -10.14 8.94 -10.75
N ALA A 14 -9.94 7.76 -10.18
CA ALA A 14 -10.64 6.54 -10.60
C ALA A 14 -12.01 6.39 -9.91
N LYS A 15 -13.09 6.14 -10.68
CA LYS A 15 -14.48 6.04 -10.17
C LYS A 15 -14.71 4.83 -9.26
N GLY A 16 -14.11 3.69 -9.57
CA GLY A 16 -14.36 2.42 -8.89
C GLY A 16 -13.56 2.21 -7.61
N LEU A 17 -13.80 1.08 -6.94
CA LEU A 17 -13.06 0.66 -5.73
C LEU A 17 -11.63 0.19 -6.05
N GLU A 18 -11.35 -0.14 -7.31
CA GLU A 18 -10.06 -0.65 -7.75
C GLU A 18 -8.93 0.32 -7.36
N GLY A 19 -7.84 -0.24 -6.83
CA GLY A 19 -6.70 0.52 -6.32
C GLY A 19 -6.92 1.27 -5.01
N LYS A 20 -8.14 1.33 -4.46
CA LYS A 20 -8.41 2.03 -3.19
C LYS A 20 -7.99 1.21 -1.99
N VAL A 21 -7.46 1.88 -0.97
CA VAL A 21 -7.08 1.28 0.31
C VAL A 21 -8.06 1.74 1.40
N ILE A 22 -8.67 0.79 2.10
CA ILE A 22 -9.72 1.04 3.08
C ILE A 22 -9.34 0.37 4.41
N THR A 23 -9.39 1.10 5.51
CA THR A 23 -9.29 0.52 6.86
C THR A 23 -10.66 0.54 7.53
N ILE A 24 -11.09 -0.61 8.02
CA ILE A 24 -12.36 -0.81 8.72
C ILE A 24 -12.05 -1.22 10.16
N TYR A 25 -12.44 -0.40 11.13
CA TYR A 25 -12.19 -0.73 12.52
C TYR A 25 -13.39 -0.47 13.44
N GLY A 26 -13.40 -1.14 14.58
CA GLY A 26 -14.48 -1.09 15.54
C GLY A 26 -14.44 -2.29 16.48
N SER A 27 -15.38 -2.37 17.42
CA SER A 27 -15.48 -3.52 18.33
C SER A 27 -15.93 -4.81 17.62
N ASN A 28 -16.02 -5.89 18.39
CA ASN A 28 -16.46 -7.20 17.88
C ASN A 28 -17.91 -7.17 17.41
N ASN A 29 -18.25 -8.06 16.47
CA ASN A 29 -19.63 -8.29 15.99
C ASN A 29 -20.30 -7.09 15.28
N LEU A 30 -19.52 -6.14 14.74
CA LEU A 30 -20.04 -5.01 13.96
C LEU A 30 -20.12 -5.27 12.45
N GLY A 31 -19.94 -6.52 12.00
CA GLY A 31 -20.04 -6.89 10.59
C GLY A 31 -18.81 -6.61 9.73
N LYS A 32 -17.66 -6.20 10.31
CA LYS A 32 -16.39 -5.91 9.59
C LYS A 32 -16.02 -6.99 8.56
N THR A 33 -15.80 -8.22 9.02
CA THR A 33 -15.45 -9.35 8.16
C THR A 33 -16.57 -9.68 7.18
N LYS A 34 -17.82 -9.75 7.65
CA LYS A 34 -18.99 -10.08 6.82
C LYS A 34 -19.14 -9.14 5.63
N GLN A 35 -19.12 -7.83 5.86
CA GLN A 35 -19.28 -6.84 4.80
C GLN A 35 -18.04 -6.78 3.89
N SER A 36 -16.83 -6.91 4.44
CA SER A 36 -15.61 -6.97 3.61
C SER A 36 -15.65 -8.15 2.63
N THR A 37 -16.14 -9.31 3.08
CA THR A 37 -16.30 -10.51 2.22
C THR A 37 -17.46 -10.42 1.21
N GLN A 38 -18.28 -9.37 1.26
CA GLN A 38 -19.32 -9.10 0.27
C GLN A 38 -18.86 -8.15 -0.84
N MET A 39 -17.64 -7.60 -0.73
CA MET A 39 -17.02 -6.82 -1.79
C MET A 39 -16.75 -7.68 -3.03
N LYS A 40 -16.62 -7.05 -4.19
CA LYS A 40 -16.42 -7.72 -5.47
C LYS A 40 -15.13 -8.55 -5.47
N LYS A 41 -15.26 -9.82 -5.87
CA LYS A 41 -14.19 -10.83 -6.01
C LYS A 41 -13.18 -10.79 -4.83
N PRO A 42 -13.61 -11.15 -3.60
CA PRO A 42 -12.78 -11.02 -2.42
C PRO A 42 -11.79 -12.19 -2.29
N LEU A 43 -10.56 -11.90 -1.88
CA LEU A 43 -9.62 -12.86 -1.32
C LEU A 43 -9.35 -12.50 0.14
N TYR A 44 -9.68 -13.41 1.04
CA TYR A 44 -9.53 -13.20 2.47
C TYR A 44 -8.23 -13.79 3.01
N LEU A 45 -7.48 -13.00 3.79
CA LEU A 45 -6.23 -13.38 4.46
C LEU A 45 -6.44 -13.34 5.99
N PRO A 46 -6.79 -14.48 6.63
CA PRO A 46 -7.01 -14.56 8.07
C PRO A 46 -5.69 -14.56 8.84
N PHE A 47 -5.39 -13.46 9.52
CA PHE A 47 -4.49 -13.44 10.68
C PHE A 47 -5.23 -13.70 12.00
N GLU A 48 -6.56 -13.56 12.01
CA GLU A 48 -7.46 -14.05 13.06
C GLU A 48 -8.59 -14.95 12.53
N LYS A 49 -9.30 -15.63 13.45
CA LYS A 49 -10.41 -16.54 13.12
C LYS A 49 -11.71 -15.78 12.82
N GLY A 50 -11.82 -15.18 11.63
CA GLY A 50 -13.01 -14.41 11.21
C GLY A 50 -14.08 -15.17 10.41
N LEU A 51 -13.73 -16.29 9.75
CA LEU A 51 -14.63 -16.95 8.79
C LEU A 51 -15.57 -18.03 9.36
N ASN A 52 -15.50 -18.35 10.65
CA ASN A 52 -16.26 -19.49 11.21
C ASN A 52 -17.78 -19.41 10.99
N ALA A 53 -18.33 -18.22 10.75
CA ALA A 53 -19.75 -17.98 10.49
C ALA A 53 -20.05 -17.47 9.07
N ILE A 54 -19.09 -17.52 8.14
CA ILE A 54 -19.20 -17.01 6.77
C ILE A 54 -18.77 -18.10 5.79
N ALA A 55 -19.70 -18.54 4.93
CA ALA A 55 -19.45 -19.58 3.92
C ALA A 55 -19.24 -18.98 2.53
N GLY A 56 -18.51 -19.70 1.67
CA GLY A 56 -18.38 -19.38 0.24
C GLY A 56 -17.36 -18.29 -0.11
N VAL A 57 -16.48 -17.92 0.81
CA VAL A 57 -15.44 -16.90 0.60
C VAL A 57 -14.13 -17.55 0.16
N GLN A 58 -13.49 -17.03 -0.89
CA GLN A 58 -12.14 -17.45 -1.24
C GLN A 58 -11.15 -16.93 -0.20
N PHE A 59 -10.30 -17.80 0.34
CA PHE A 59 -9.31 -17.41 1.35
C PHE A 59 -7.99 -18.16 1.17
N MET A 60 -6.90 -17.56 1.66
CA MET A 60 -5.61 -18.23 1.82
C MET A 60 -5.31 -18.37 3.30
N PRO A 61 -5.09 -19.58 3.84
CA PRO A 61 -4.78 -19.75 5.26
C PRO A 61 -3.41 -19.12 5.57
N ILE A 62 -3.36 -18.23 6.57
CA ILE A 62 -2.13 -17.60 7.04
C ILE A 62 -1.87 -18.04 8.48
N ASN A 63 -0.82 -18.83 8.70
CA ASN A 63 -0.41 -19.29 10.04
C ASN A 63 0.95 -18.72 10.46
N SER A 64 1.63 -18.08 9.53
CA SER A 64 2.94 -17.45 9.71
C SER A 64 3.07 -16.24 8.79
N TRP A 65 4.00 -15.35 9.11
CA TRP A 65 4.36 -14.26 8.21
C TRP A 65 4.91 -14.78 6.88
N ALA A 66 5.62 -15.90 6.89
CA ALA A 66 6.13 -16.53 5.68
C ALA A 66 5.00 -16.96 4.72
N ASP A 67 3.85 -17.40 5.24
CA ASP A 67 2.67 -17.69 4.41
C ASP A 67 2.16 -16.42 3.74
N PHE A 68 2.05 -15.33 4.50
CA PHE A 68 1.66 -14.03 3.95
C PHE A 68 2.65 -13.55 2.88
N LYS A 69 3.97 -13.55 3.13
CA LYS A 69 4.97 -13.14 2.12
C LYS A 69 4.86 -13.99 0.84
N LYS A 70 4.56 -15.29 0.94
CA LYS A 70 4.35 -16.17 -0.22
C LYS A 70 3.07 -15.82 -0.99
N VAL A 71 1.98 -15.51 -0.30
CA VAL A 71 0.73 -15.06 -0.93
C VAL A 71 0.93 -13.70 -1.59
N ASN A 72 1.49 -12.72 -0.88
CA ASN A 72 1.76 -11.38 -1.39
C ASN A 72 2.68 -11.43 -2.62
N LYS A 73 3.75 -12.23 -2.57
CA LYS A 73 4.62 -12.48 -3.74
C LYS A 73 3.86 -13.03 -4.96
N GLN A 74 2.87 -13.90 -4.78
CA GLN A 74 2.08 -14.43 -5.89
C GLN A 74 1.11 -13.39 -6.44
N LEU A 75 0.43 -12.64 -5.55
CA LEU A 75 -0.44 -11.53 -5.92
C LEU A 75 0.32 -10.48 -6.73
N THR A 76 1.58 -10.20 -6.37
CA THR A 76 2.35 -9.14 -7.04
C THR A 76 3.11 -9.61 -8.28
N LYS A 77 3.69 -10.82 -8.25
CA LYS A 77 4.44 -11.34 -9.40
C LYS A 77 3.52 -11.74 -10.56
N ASN A 78 2.31 -12.21 -10.27
CA ASN A 78 1.34 -12.64 -11.26
C ASN A 78 0.11 -11.71 -11.27
N ALA A 79 0.34 -10.41 -11.14
CA ALA A 79 -0.72 -9.41 -10.87
C ALA A 79 -1.88 -9.49 -11.86
N GLU A 80 -1.61 -9.59 -13.17
CA GLU A 80 -2.67 -9.66 -14.20
C GLU A 80 -3.57 -10.89 -14.02
N LYS A 81 -2.99 -12.08 -13.84
CA LYS A 81 -3.75 -13.31 -13.54
C LYS A 81 -4.49 -13.23 -12.21
N ALA A 82 -3.88 -12.63 -11.20
CA ALA A 82 -4.53 -12.45 -9.90
C ALA A 82 -5.74 -11.49 -10.01
N LYS A 83 -5.65 -10.43 -10.82
CA LYS A 83 -6.74 -9.47 -11.09
C LYS A 83 -7.93 -10.05 -11.84
N GLU A 84 -7.71 -11.10 -12.64
CA GLU A 84 -8.83 -11.85 -13.23
C GLU A 84 -9.69 -12.54 -12.15
N MET A 85 -9.06 -13.03 -11.08
CA MET A 85 -9.71 -13.78 -10.00
C MET A 85 -10.19 -12.90 -8.84
N TYR A 86 -9.44 -11.84 -8.54
CA TYR A 86 -9.58 -11.02 -7.34
C TYR A 86 -9.62 -9.55 -7.70
N GLN A 87 -10.52 -8.82 -7.06
CA GLN A 87 -10.50 -7.36 -7.07
C GLN A 87 -10.16 -6.83 -5.67
N THR A 88 -10.65 -7.51 -4.63
CA THR A 88 -10.51 -7.07 -3.24
C THR A 88 -9.64 -8.04 -2.46
N ILE A 89 -8.58 -7.55 -1.81
CA ILE A 89 -7.77 -8.31 -0.86
C ILE A 89 -8.09 -7.84 0.55
N ILE A 90 -8.45 -8.76 1.44
CA ILE A 90 -8.85 -8.47 2.81
C ILE A 90 -7.80 -9.01 3.77
N VAL A 91 -7.22 -8.14 4.59
CA VAL A 91 -6.25 -8.46 5.64
C VAL A 91 -6.94 -8.35 7.01
N ASP A 92 -7.17 -9.48 7.69
CA ASP A 92 -7.99 -9.54 8.91
C ASP A 92 -7.31 -10.37 10.02
N GLU A 93 -6.72 -9.81 11.08
CA GLU A 93 -6.70 -8.40 11.47
C GLU A 93 -5.28 -7.79 11.59
N VAL A 94 -5.21 -6.47 11.65
CA VAL A 94 -3.97 -5.66 11.71
C VAL A 94 -3.10 -5.94 12.95
N ASP A 95 -3.68 -6.11 14.14
CA ASP A 95 -2.90 -6.40 15.37
C ASP A 95 -2.27 -7.81 15.31
N ALA A 96 -2.97 -8.78 14.72
CA ALA A 96 -2.43 -10.13 14.51
C ALA A 96 -1.36 -10.15 13.40
N PHE A 97 -1.57 -9.39 12.32
CA PHE A 97 -0.59 -9.14 11.26
C PHE A 97 0.73 -8.60 11.83
N ALA A 98 0.67 -7.58 12.68
CA ALA A 98 1.84 -6.99 13.36
C ALA A 98 2.61 -8.01 14.20
N LYS A 99 1.91 -8.87 14.94
CA LYS A 99 2.54 -9.93 15.76
C LYS A 99 3.25 -10.96 14.88
N TYR A 100 2.69 -11.31 13.73
CA TYR A 100 3.31 -12.26 12.81
C TYR A 100 4.60 -11.68 12.21
N ALA A 101 4.56 -10.42 11.77
CA ALA A 101 5.74 -9.70 11.30
C ALA A 101 6.82 -9.57 12.38
N THR A 102 6.43 -9.18 13.60
CA THR A 102 7.35 -9.08 14.75
C THR A 102 8.06 -10.41 15.00
N ARG A 103 7.32 -11.52 15.03
CA ARG A 103 7.89 -12.86 15.23
C ARG A 103 8.86 -13.23 14.10
N TYR A 104 8.51 -12.92 12.86
CA TYR A 104 9.37 -13.20 11.71
C TYR A 104 10.70 -12.43 11.77
N VAL A 105 10.67 -11.16 12.14
CA VAL A 105 11.91 -10.37 12.31
C VAL A 105 12.74 -10.90 13.49
N CYS A 106 12.12 -11.28 14.59
CA CYS A 106 12.82 -11.98 15.69
C CYS A 106 13.51 -13.26 15.22
N GLU A 107 12.83 -14.09 14.40
CA GLU A 107 13.37 -15.32 13.82
C GLU A 107 14.56 -15.05 12.88
N GLN A 108 14.52 -13.97 12.08
CA GLN A 108 15.62 -13.60 11.17
C GLN A 108 16.92 -13.26 11.91
N TYR A 109 16.82 -12.73 13.12
CA TYR A 109 17.95 -12.28 13.93
C TYR A 109 18.27 -13.23 15.09
N ASP A 110 17.61 -14.39 15.16
CA ASP A 110 17.79 -15.41 16.19
C ASP A 110 17.62 -14.86 17.63
N VAL A 111 16.55 -14.07 17.85
CA VAL A 111 16.20 -13.52 19.17
C VAL A 111 14.77 -13.85 19.58
N GLU A 112 14.51 -13.93 20.89
CA GLU A 112 13.16 -14.25 21.40
C GLU A 112 12.21 -13.04 21.34
N ARG A 113 12.72 -11.84 21.64
CA ARG A 113 11.93 -10.61 21.70
C ARG A 113 12.57 -9.53 20.84
N ILE A 114 11.73 -8.68 20.25
CA ILE A 114 12.16 -7.61 19.35
C ILE A 114 13.21 -6.68 20.00
N LYS A 115 13.17 -6.47 21.32
CA LYS A 115 14.13 -5.63 22.05
C LYS A 115 15.52 -6.26 22.24
N ASP A 116 15.65 -7.56 22.06
CA ASP A 116 16.89 -8.28 22.37
C ASP A 116 17.87 -8.28 21.18
N GLY A 117 17.41 -7.94 19.96
CA GLY A 117 18.29 -7.85 18.79
C GLY A 117 19.15 -6.59 18.77
N ASN A 118 20.12 -6.54 17.84
CA ASN A 118 21.12 -5.48 17.72
C ASN A 118 21.79 -5.16 19.07
N ASP A 119 22.34 -6.16 19.76
CA ASP A 119 23.00 -6.01 21.08
C ASP A 119 22.13 -5.28 22.14
N GLY A 120 20.80 -5.46 22.09
CA GLY A 120 19.85 -4.86 23.02
C GLY A 120 19.30 -3.48 22.62
N PHE A 121 19.67 -2.95 21.45
CA PHE A 121 19.06 -1.74 20.88
C PHE A 121 17.68 -2.02 20.24
N GLY A 122 17.39 -3.30 19.97
CA GLY A 122 16.13 -3.79 19.41
C GLY A 122 16.04 -3.70 17.89
N LEU A 123 15.10 -4.46 17.33
CA LEU A 123 14.85 -4.66 15.89
C LEU A 123 13.67 -3.83 15.38
N TRP A 124 13.45 -2.66 15.99
CA TRP A 124 12.26 -1.85 15.74
C TRP A 124 12.21 -1.28 14.32
N LYS A 125 13.38 -0.95 13.75
CA LYS A 125 13.48 -0.39 12.38
C LYS A 125 13.33 -1.48 11.34
N GLU A 126 13.87 -2.65 11.63
CA GLU A 126 13.77 -3.87 10.83
C GLU A 126 12.31 -4.31 10.72
N TYR A 127 11.60 -4.34 11.85
CA TYR A 127 10.15 -4.58 11.89
C TYR A 127 9.35 -3.53 11.11
N GLU A 128 9.65 -2.24 11.30
CA GLU A 128 8.99 -1.16 10.57
C GLU A 128 9.20 -1.28 9.06
N THR A 129 10.43 -1.57 8.63
CA THR A 129 10.78 -1.77 7.22
C THR A 129 10.08 -2.99 6.64
N GLU A 130 10.09 -4.13 7.34
CA GLU A 130 9.45 -5.37 6.88
C GLU A 130 7.93 -5.20 6.69
N VAL A 131 7.26 -4.52 7.61
CA VAL A 131 5.82 -4.22 7.49
C VAL A 131 5.56 -3.23 6.34
N TRP A 132 6.35 -2.16 6.27
CA TRP A 132 6.22 -1.14 5.23
C TRP A 132 6.42 -1.74 3.84
N GLU A 133 7.44 -2.56 3.63
CA GLU A 133 7.72 -3.18 2.33
C GLU A 133 6.58 -4.09 1.87
N GLU A 134 6.08 -4.97 2.73
CA GLU A 134 5.02 -5.91 2.31
C GLU A 134 3.66 -5.21 2.11
N ILE A 135 3.33 -4.17 2.89
CA ILE A 135 2.13 -3.35 2.66
C ILE A 135 2.24 -2.60 1.34
N ASN A 136 3.34 -1.86 1.12
CA ASN A 136 3.51 -1.07 -0.12
C ASN A 136 3.51 -1.94 -1.37
N LYS A 137 4.11 -3.13 -1.27
CA LYS A 137 4.06 -4.12 -2.33
C LYS A 137 2.64 -4.59 -2.64
N LEU A 138 1.82 -4.85 -1.61
CA LEU A 138 0.44 -5.30 -1.79
C LEU A 138 -0.46 -4.21 -2.38
N ILE A 139 -0.39 -2.98 -1.87
CA ILE A 139 -1.23 -1.87 -2.33
C ILE A 139 -0.77 -1.37 -3.71
N GLY A 140 0.53 -1.42 -4.00
CA GLY A 140 1.12 -0.89 -5.24
C GLY A 140 0.72 -1.64 -6.51
N VAL A 141 0.16 -2.85 -6.41
CA VAL A 141 -0.30 -3.60 -7.58
C VAL A 141 -1.75 -3.32 -7.98
N GLY A 142 -2.51 -2.55 -7.18
CA GLY A 142 -3.79 -2.00 -7.63
C GLY A 142 -5.04 -2.80 -7.30
N PHE A 143 -4.98 -3.72 -6.34
CA PHE A 143 -6.20 -4.29 -5.77
C PHE A 143 -6.90 -3.24 -4.90
N THR A 144 -8.21 -3.40 -4.70
CA THR A 144 -8.83 -2.81 -3.51
C THR A 144 -8.27 -3.56 -2.29
N VAL A 145 -7.66 -2.86 -1.34
CA VAL A 145 -7.11 -3.49 -0.14
C VAL A 145 -7.90 -3.05 1.08
N ILE A 146 -8.45 -4.02 1.82
CA ILE A 146 -9.20 -3.78 3.05
C ILE A 146 -8.39 -4.28 4.23
N PHE A 147 -8.03 -3.38 5.14
CA PHE A 147 -7.48 -3.73 6.45
C PHE A 147 -8.59 -3.74 7.49
N ILE A 148 -8.70 -4.83 8.24
CA ILE A 148 -9.62 -4.93 9.38
C ILE A 148 -8.82 -4.79 10.67
N ALA A 149 -9.31 -3.94 11.58
CA ALA A 149 -8.74 -3.79 12.91
C ALA A 149 -9.82 -3.80 14.00
N HIS A 150 -9.47 -4.24 15.21
CA HIS A 150 -10.26 -3.92 16.39
C HIS A 150 -10.07 -2.46 16.82
N ALA A 151 -10.97 -1.94 17.63
CA ALA A 151 -10.83 -0.63 18.27
C ALA A 151 -10.02 -0.71 19.57
N ALA A 152 -9.25 0.33 19.85
CA ALA A 152 -8.58 0.57 21.12
C ALA A 152 -8.71 2.05 21.51
N GLU A 153 -8.73 2.32 22.81
CA GLU A 153 -8.73 3.69 23.32
C GLU A 153 -7.29 4.16 23.58
N ASP A 154 -7.02 5.41 23.21
CA ASP A 154 -5.78 6.08 23.59
C ASP A 154 -5.81 6.55 25.05
N LYS A 155 -4.73 7.16 25.52
CA LYS A 155 -4.64 7.67 26.91
C LYS A 155 -5.64 8.78 27.24
N LYS A 156 -6.27 9.39 26.23
CA LYS A 156 -7.24 10.48 26.35
C LYS A 156 -8.68 9.99 26.17
N GLY A 157 -8.88 8.69 25.94
CA GLY A 157 -10.21 8.09 25.72
C GLY A 157 -10.69 8.15 24.27
N LYS A 158 -9.86 8.63 23.34
CA LYS A 158 -10.20 8.66 21.91
C LYS A 158 -9.97 7.30 21.28
N VAL A 159 -10.92 6.84 20.48
CA VAL A 159 -10.94 5.50 19.89
C VAL A 159 -10.19 5.46 18.55
N TYR A 160 -9.16 4.61 18.46
CA TYR A 160 -8.31 4.41 17.28
C TYR A 160 -8.30 2.94 16.83
N PRO A 161 -7.88 2.65 15.58
CA PRO A 161 -7.54 1.29 15.18
C PRO A 161 -6.46 0.71 16.12
N LYS A 162 -6.67 -0.52 16.57
CA LYS A 162 -5.74 -1.22 17.44
C LYS A 162 -4.52 -1.69 16.63
N GLY A 163 -3.35 -1.33 17.12
CA GLY A 163 -2.05 -1.74 16.58
C GLY A 163 -0.96 -0.85 17.17
N ASP A 164 0.30 -1.26 17.00
CA ASP A 164 1.41 -0.36 17.32
C ASP A 164 1.65 0.64 16.19
N LYS A 165 2.33 1.75 16.48
CA LYS A 165 2.53 2.84 15.51
C LYS A 165 3.19 2.40 14.19
N ARG A 166 4.01 1.34 14.19
CA ARG A 166 4.78 0.91 13.01
C ARG A 166 3.94 0.12 12.02
N VAL A 167 2.90 -0.59 12.48
CA VAL A 167 1.91 -1.17 11.58
C VAL A 167 0.85 -0.15 11.20
N LEU A 168 0.44 0.70 12.14
CA LEU A 168 -0.63 1.65 11.89
C LEU A 168 -0.23 2.75 10.91
N ALA A 169 1.03 3.24 10.93
CA ALA A 169 1.49 4.25 9.98
C ALA A 169 1.29 3.80 8.52
N PRO A 170 1.90 2.71 8.02
CA PRO A 170 1.70 2.29 6.64
C PRO A 170 0.26 1.86 6.32
N VAL A 171 -0.54 1.37 7.29
CA VAL A 171 -1.95 1.02 7.07
C VAL A 171 -2.82 2.28 6.92
N ILE A 172 -2.76 3.20 7.88
CA ILE A 172 -3.60 4.41 7.95
C ILE A 172 -3.15 5.45 6.93
N ASP A 173 -1.84 5.68 6.78
CA ASP A 173 -1.31 6.73 5.91
C ASP A 173 -1.66 6.44 4.45
N ASN A 174 -1.60 5.17 4.03
CA ASN A 174 -1.98 4.72 2.70
C ASN A 174 -3.49 4.53 2.51
N SER A 175 -4.28 4.46 3.58
CA SER A 175 -5.74 4.32 3.46
C SER A 175 -6.36 5.58 2.88
N ASP A 176 -7.11 5.44 1.79
CA ASP A 176 -7.96 6.49 1.25
C ASP A 176 -9.14 6.76 2.19
N ILE A 177 -9.64 5.72 2.85
CA ILE A 177 -10.72 5.81 3.83
C ILE A 177 -10.36 4.98 5.07
N VAL A 178 -10.50 5.58 6.25
CA VAL A 178 -10.47 4.88 7.54
C VAL A 178 -11.84 5.07 8.17
N LEU A 179 -12.59 3.99 8.36
CA LEU A 179 -13.95 4.04 8.89
C LEU A 179 -14.06 3.37 10.25
N TYR A 180 -14.68 4.08 11.18
CA TYR A 180 -15.03 3.60 12.52
C TYR A 180 -16.46 3.06 12.52
N LEU A 181 -16.65 1.84 13.01
CA LEU A 181 -17.97 1.26 13.18
C LEU A 181 -18.49 1.41 14.60
N SER A 182 -19.76 1.81 14.72
CA SER A 182 -20.49 1.88 15.98
C SER A 182 -21.70 0.95 15.98
N SER A 183 -21.97 0.28 17.12
CA SER A 183 -23.14 -0.57 17.27
C SER A 183 -24.42 0.25 17.27
N ASN A 184 -25.44 -0.19 16.53
CA ASN A 184 -26.79 0.36 16.58
C ASN A 184 -27.70 -0.43 17.54
N GLY A 185 -27.16 -1.42 18.25
CA GLY A 185 -27.91 -2.23 19.20
C GLY A 185 -28.79 -3.29 18.53
N VAL A 186 -29.94 -3.56 19.14
CA VAL A 186 -30.95 -4.51 18.67
C VAL A 186 -32.30 -3.83 18.56
N ASP A 187 -33.15 -4.30 17.65
CA ASP A 187 -34.53 -3.84 17.51
C ASP A 187 -35.44 -4.42 18.61
N GLU A 188 -36.74 -4.10 18.55
CA GLU A 188 -37.76 -4.59 19.49
C GLU A 188 -37.87 -6.13 19.49
N ASP A 189 -37.56 -6.78 18.38
CA ASP A 189 -37.53 -8.24 18.21
C ASP A 189 -36.22 -8.89 18.69
N ARG A 190 -35.29 -8.09 19.24
CA ARG A 190 -33.92 -8.49 19.63
C ARG A 190 -33.05 -8.94 18.45
N LYS A 191 -33.37 -8.50 17.22
CA LYS A 191 -32.50 -8.70 16.06
C LYS A 191 -31.44 -7.62 16.03
N VAL A 192 -30.21 -8.01 15.70
CA VAL A 192 -29.08 -7.08 15.59
C VAL A 192 -29.35 -6.09 14.46
N ILE A 193 -29.32 -4.80 14.79
CA ILE A 193 -29.34 -3.72 13.81
C ILE A 193 -27.92 -3.58 13.28
N LYS A 194 -27.76 -3.48 11.95
CA LYS A 194 -26.44 -3.27 11.34
C LYS A 194 -25.77 -2.06 11.97
N SER A 195 -24.45 -2.13 12.16
CA SER A 195 -23.65 -1.01 12.68
C SER A 195 -23.76 0.21 11.77
N SER A 196 -23.50 1.39 12.34
CA SER A 196 -23.24 2.61 11.56
C SER A 196 -21.74 2.73 11.25
N ALA A 197 -21.37 3.49 10.22
CA ALA A 197 -19.98 3.81 9.91
C ALA A 197 -19.74 5.32 9.92
N TRP A 198 -18.62 5.73 10.51
CA TRP A 198 -18.12 7.10 10.54
C TRP A 198 -16.87 7.20 9.67
N LEU A 199 -16.82 8.18 8.77
CA LEU A 199 -15.74 8.39 7.79
C LEU A 199 -15.02 9.74 8.00
N ALA A 200 -15.32 10.45 9.09
CA ALA A 200 -14.66 11.69 9.50
C ALA A 200 -14.30 11.67 10.98
N GLU A 201 -13.18 12.31 11.32
CA GLU A 201 -12.66 12.34 12.68
C GLU A 201 -13.55 13.17 13.58
N THR A 202 -13.74 12.69 14.80
CA THR A 202 -14.45 13.39 15.87
C THR A 202 -13.56 13.48 17.10
N GLU A 203 -14.03 14.13 18.17
CA GLU A 203 -13.33 14.10 19.47
C GLU A 203 -13.29 12.67 20.07
N GLU A 204 -14.26 11.82 19.75
CA GLU A 204 -14.42 10.49 20.34
C GLU A 204 -13.66 9.40 19.58
N HIS A 205 -13.51 9.53 18.27
CA HIS A 205 -12.91 8.47 17.44
C HIS A 205 -12.21 9.03 16.21
N PHE A 206 -11.23 8.28 15.71
CA PHE A 206 -10.50 8.60 14.50
C PHE A 206 -11.14 7.96 13.26
N ALA A 207 -11.57 8.77 12.31
CA ALA A 207 -11.95 8.30 10.98
C ALA A 207 -11.51 9.34 9.96
N ARG A 208 -11.35 8.96 8.70
CA ARG A 208 -10.99 9.90 7.64
C ARG A 208 -11.40 9.41 6.26
N SER A 209 -11.49 10.35 5.34
CA SER A 209 -11.62 10.12 3.91
C SER A 209 -10.74 11.10 3.17
N ARG A 210 -10.10 10.65 2.08
CA ARG A 210 -9.47 11.52 1.08
C ARG A 210 -10.45 12.06 0.04
N PHE A 211 -11.70 11.59 0.07
CA PHE A 211 -12.77 12.07 -0.80
C PHE A 211 -13.53 13.19 -0.07
N ASP A 212 -13.33 14.43 -0.49
CA ASP A 212 -13.90 15.62 0.15
C ASP A 212 -15.44 15.67 0.10
N TYR A 213 -16.05 15.03 -0.90
CA TYR A 213 -17.50 15.04 -1.12
C TYR A 213 -18.22 13.78 -0.60
N ILE A 214 -17.54 12.95 0.19
CA ILE A 214 -18.13 11.73 0.76
C ILE A 214 -19.11 12.05 1.89
N ASP A 215 -20.16 11.23 2.00
CA ASP A 215 -21.00 11.25 3.21
C ASP A 215 -20.18 10.72 4.40
N THR A 216 -20.00 11.57 5.41
CA THR A 216 -19.13 11.28 6.56
C THR A 216 -19.76 10.31 7.56
N TYR A 217 -21.04 9.95 7.37
CA TYR A 217 -21.77 9.03 8.22
C TYR A 217 -22.71 8.14 7.39
N LEU A 218 -22.60 6.82 7.59
CA LEU A 218 -23.48 5.81 7.00
C LEU A 218 -24.33 5.18 8.12
N PRO A 219 -25.67 5.38 8.12
CA PRO A 219 -26.55 4.81 9.15
C PRO A 219 -26.51 3.27 9.19
N GLU A 220 -26.35 2.65 8.02
CA GLU A 220 -26.17 1.21 7.89
C GLU A 220 -24.85 0.90 7.16
N PHE A 221 -23.93 0.26 7.84
CA PHE A 221 -22.71 -0.25 7.26
C PHE A 221 -23.00 -1.52 6.47
N THR A 222 -22.90 -1.41 5.15
CA THR A 222 -22.89 -2.54 4.22
C THR A 222 -21.83 -2.35 3.14
N ALA A 223 -21.42 -3.43 2.47
CA ALA A 223 -20.54 -3.35 1.31
C ALA A 223 -21.12 -2.43 0.22
N GLU A 224 -22.42 -2.59 -0.06
CA GLU A 224 -23.16 -1.78 -1.03
C GLU A 224 -23.20 -0.30 -0.66
N ASN A 225 -23.51 0.03 0.60
CA ASN A 225 -23.56 1.43 1.04
C ASN A 225 -22.18 2.09 1.03
N LEU A 226 -21.12 1.35 1.38
CA LEU A 226 -19.75 1.88 1.31
C LEU A 226 -19.31 2.11 -0.14
N GLU A 227 -19.54 1.15 -1.02
CA GLU A 227 -19.24 1.28 -2.46
C GLU A 227 -19.99 2.47 -3.07
N LYS A 228 -21.29 2.57 -2.77
CA LYS A 228 -22.14 3.67 -3.22
C LYS A 228 -21.63 5.03 -2.72
N ALA A 229 -21.29 5.15 -1.44
CA ALA A 229 -20.78 6.40 -0.87
C ALA A 229 -19.50 6.87 -1.57
N ILE A 230 -18.61 5.94 -1.93
CA ILE A 230 -17.36 6.26 -2.65
C ILE A 230 -17.65 6.71 -4.08
N ILE A 231 -18.53 6.01 -4.80
CA ILE A 231 -18.90 6.36 -6.18
C ILE A 231 -19.58 7.74 -6.20
N GLU A 232 -20.55 7.97 -5.31
CA GLU A 232 -21.24 9.25 -5.23
C GLU A 232 -20.30 10.40 -4.84
N ALA A 233 -19.29 10.15 -4.00
CA ALA A 233 -18.29 11.17 -3.67
C ALA A 233 -17.50 11.62 -4.92
N VAL A 234 -17.10 10.67 -5.77
CA VAL A 234 -16.41 10.98 -7.04
C VAL A 234 -17.34 11.71 -8.00
N GLU A 235 -18.59 11.28 -8.14
CA GLU A 235 -19.58 11.95 -9.00
C GLU A 235 -19.87 13.39 -8.55
N ARG A 236 -19.99 13.61 -7.24
CA ARG A 236 -20.14 14.95 -6.65
C ARG A 236 -18.91 15.82 -6.92
N GLN A 237 -17.70 15.24 -6.87
CA GLN A 237 -16.46 15.93 -7.24
C GLN A 237 -16.44 16.33 -8.73
N GLU A 238 -16.84 15.42 -9.63
CA GLU A 238 -16.95 15.74 -11.07
C GLU A 238 -17.89 16.94 -11.31
N GLN A 239 -19.02 17.00 -10.60
CA GLN A 239 -19.99 18.09 -10.71
C GLN A 239 -19.50 19.41 -10.11
N ALA A 240 -18.82 19.36 -8.96
CA ALA A 240 -18.38 20.54 -8.23
C ALA A 240 -17.12 21.18 -8.84
N GLU A 241 -16.18 20.36 -9.31
CA GLU A 241 -14.85 20.80 -9.75
C GLU A 241 -14.67 20.72 -11.27
N GLY A 242 -15.61 20.10 -11.99
CA GLY A 242 -15.52 19.91 -13.44
C GLY A 242 -14.43 18.93 -13.87
N ILE A 243 -13.95 18.09 -12.95
CA ILE A 243 -12.99 17.02 -13.28
C ILE A 243 -13.68 15.90 -14.05
N VAL A 244 -12.90 15.13 -14.80
CA VAL A 244 -13.37 13.90 -15.46
C VAL A 244 -12.72 12.73 -14.74
N ALA A 245 -13.52 11.92 -14.04
CA ALA A 245 -13.01 10.70 -13.44
C ALA A 245 -12.93 9.58 -14.49
N VAL A 246 -11.89 8.77 -14.37
CA VAL A 246 -11.46 7.78 -15.36
C VAL A 246 -11.63 6.35 -14.83
N THR A 247 -11.35 5.36 -15.66
CA THR A 247 -11.20 3.98 -15.22
C THR A 247 -9.90 3.79 -14.43
N TYR A 248 -9.84 2.73 -13.61
CA TYR A 248 -8.62 2.41 -12.87
C TYR A 248 -7.43 2.12 -13.80
N GLU A 249 -7.66 1.47 -14.96
CA GLU A 249 -6.58 1.18 -15.91
C GLU A 249 -6.01 2.46 -16.55
N GLU A 250 -6.86 3.45 -16.85
CA GLU A 250 -6.41 4.76 -17.32
C GLU A 250 -5.60 5.50 -16.24
N GLN A 251 -6.05 5.48 -14.98
CA GLN A 251 -5.30 6.07 -13.87
C GLN A 251 -3.94 5.37 -13.67
N LYS A 252 -3.90 4.04 -13.76
CA LYS A 252 -2.66 3.25 -13.63
C LYS A 252 -1.67 3.59 -14.75
N GLN A 253 -2.14 3.74 -15.99
CA GLN A 253 -1.33 4.16 -17.12
C GLN A 253 -0.80 5.59 -16.94
N ASN A 254 -1.64 6.50 -16.45
CA ASN A 254 -1.26 7.88 -16.18
C ASN A 254 -0.22 8.01 -15.06
N ASN A 255 -0.21 7.09 -14.09
CA ASN A 255 0.76 7.09 -12.99
C ASN A 255 2.02 6.25 -13.29
N ALA A 256 2.09 5.60 -14.45
CA ALA A 256 3.21 4.75 -14.80
C ALA A 256 4.45 5.59 -15.17
N SER A 257 5.59 5.22 -14.59
CA SER A 257 6.91 5.69 -15.01
C SER A 257 7.59 4.67 -15.93
N GLU A 258 8.63 5.08 -16.64
CA GLU A 258 9.43 4.19 -17.47
C GLU A 258 10.06 3.05 -16.64
N GLU A 259 10.00 1.83 -17.15
CA GLU A 259 10.64 0.67 -16.52
C GLU A 259 12.14 0.69 -16.84
N LEU A 260 12.96 0.68 -15.80
CA LEU A 260 14.41 0.71 -15.93
C LEU A 260 14.97 -0.68 -16.27
N ASP A 261 15.45 -0.87 -17.49
CA ASP A 261 16.13 -2.10 -17.90
C ASP A 261 17.65 -2.01 -17.69
N PHE A 262 18.18 -2.95 -16.91
CA PHE A 262 19.60 -2.98 -16.56
C PHE A 262 20.52 -3.10 -17.78
N ASN A 263 20.19 -3.96 -18.75
CA ASN A 263 21.08 -4.23 -19.88
C ASN A 263 21.11 -3.01 -20.81
N SER A 264 19.94 -2.45 -21.12
CA SER A 264 19.78 -1.23 -21.92
C SER A 264 20.53 -0.05 -21.29
N LEU A 265 20.38 0.17 -19.97
CA LEU A 265 21.10 1.22 -19.26
C LEU A 265 22.62 1.01 -19.32
N MET A 266 23.09 -0.22 -19.07
CA MET A 266 24.52 -0.56 -19.11
C MET A 266 25.12 -0.29 -20.49
N ASP A 267 24.42 -0.68 -21.56
CA ASP A 267 24.89 -0.53 -22.93
C ASP A 267 24.92 0.95 -23.35
N GLN A 268 23.89 1.73 -23.00
CA GLN A 268 23.84 3.17 -23.26
C GLN A 268 24.95 3.93 -22.50
N ILE A 269 25.18 3.61 -21.22
CA ILE A 269 26.24 4.25 -20.44
C ILE A 269 27.62 3.96 -21.06
N LYS A 270 27.87 2.72 -21.49
CA LYS A 270 29.13 2.37 -22.15
C LYS A 270 29.31 3.12 -23.46
N GLU A 271 28.27 3.21 -24.27
CA GLU A 271 28.33 3.92 -25.55
C GLU A 271 28.67 5.40 -25.36
N ILE A 272 27.98 6.08 -24.44
CA ILE A 272 28.22 7.50 -24.16
C ILE A 272 29.60 7.70 -23.51
N GLY A 273 29.96 6.85 -22.55
CA GLY A 273 31.28 6.91 -21.91
C GLY A 273 32.43 6.70 -22.90
N MET A 274 32.24 5.85 -23.94
CA MET A 274 33.22 5.70 -25.02
C MET A 274 33.35 6.98 -25.85
N LYS A 275 32.24 7.62 -26.24
CA LYS A 275 32.26 8.89 -27.00
C LYS A 275 32.97 10.00 -26.23
N LEU A 276 32.61 10.19 -24.96
CA LEU A 276 33.26 11.17 -24.09
C LEU A 276 34.75 10.90 -23.87
N ASN A 277 35.14 9.63 -23.79
CA ASN A 277 36.55 9.25 -23.72
C ASN A 277 37.31 9.56 -25.03
N GLU A 278 36.68 9.39 -26.19
CA GLU A 278 37.26 9.80 -27.48
C GLU A 278 37.46 11.32 -27.57
N GLU A 279 36.64 12.10 -26.87
CA GLU A 279 36.76 13.56 -26.71
C GLU A 279 37.77 13.97 -25.60
N GLY A 280 38.39 13.00 -24.92
CA GLY A 280 39.36 13.25 -23.85
C GLY A 280 38.75 13.61 -22.49
N ARG A 281 37.43 13.46 -22.32
CA ARG A 281 36.67 13.83 -21.11
C ARG A 281 36.53 12.69 -20.10
N LEU A 282 37.52 11.78 -20.06
CA LEU A 282 37.46 10.58 -19.21
C LEU A 282 37.47 10.90 -17.71
N GLU A 283 38.16 11.97 -17.30
CA GLU A 283 38.17 12.41 -15.89
C GLU A 283 36.76 12.80 -15.43
N GLU A 284 36.03 13.58 -16.23
CA GLU A 284 34.65 13.99 -15.94
C GLU A 284 33.68 12.79 -15.86
N VAL A 285 33.83 11.80 -16.76
CA VAL A 285 33.06 10.55 -16.72
C VAL A 285 33.28 9.80 -15.40
N ASN A 286 34.53 9.73 -14.94
CA ASN A 286 34.86 9.07 -13.67
C ASN A 286 34.29 9.85 -12.49
N GLU A 287 34.37 11.18 -12.49
CA GLU A 287 33.80 12.02 -11.44
C GLU A 287 32.28 11.84 -11.30
N ILE A 288 31.54 11.83 -12.41
CA ILE A 288 30.08 11.56 -12.42
C ILE A 288 29.79 10.17 -11.87
N THR A 289 30.56 9.16 -12.29
CA THR A 289 30.38 7.78 -11.83
C THR A 289 30.61 7.66 -10.32
N GLU A 290 31.72 8.23 -9.81
CA GLU A 290 32.08 8.16 -8.39
C GLU A 290 31.13 8.97 -7.50
N LYS A 291 30.60 10.10 -7.98
CA LYS A 291 29.58 10.90 -7.30
C LYS A 291 28.36 10.07 -6.91
N HIS A 292 27.95 9.13 -7.77
CA HIS A 292 26.73 8.33 -7.59
C HIS A 292 26.96 6.94 -7.00
N LEU A 293 28.06 6.27 -7.38
CA LEU A 293 28.35 4.90 -6.92
C LEU A 293 29.27 4.86 -5.70
N GLY A 294 29.95 5.95 -5.40
CA GLY A 294 31.04 5.99 -4.42
C GLY A 294 32.41 5.82 -5.08
N LYS A 295 33.43 6.31 -4.36
CA LYS A 295 34.80 6.40 -4.86
C LYS A 295 35.36 5.06 -5.32
N GLY A 296 35.93 5.02 -6.53
CA GLY A 296 36.57 3.86 -7.13
C GLY A 296 35.64 2.79 -7.69
N ILE A 297 34.31 2.95 -7.59
CA ILE A 297 33.34 1.98 -8.08
C ILE A 297 32.98 2.29 -9.53
N LYS A 298 33.03 1.29 -10.41
CA LYS A 298 32.71 1.44 -11.84
C LYS A 298 31.27 1.07 -12.15
N VAL A 299 30.70 1.67 -13.19
CA VAL A 299 29.35 1.29 -13.68
C VAL A 299 29.28 -0.18 -14.06
N THR A 300 30.35 -0.76 -14.61
CA THR A 300 30.42 -2.19 -14.96
C THR A 300 30.31 -3.14 -13.78
N GLU A 301 30.50 -2.63 -12.56
CA GLU A 301 30.38 -3.38 -11.30
C GLU A 301 28.97 -3.27 -10.70
N CYS A 302 28.08 -2.49 -11.31
CA CYS A 302 26.70 -2.37 -10.88
C CYS A 302 25.95 -3.70 -10.99
N SER A 303 25.15 -3.99 -9.97
CA SER A 303 24.19 -5.09 -9.97
C SER A 303 22.83 -4.64 -10.53
N ARG A 304 21.97 -5.60 -10.86
CA ARG A 304 20.57 -5.33 -11.28
C ARG A 304 19.73 -4.56 -10.26
N LYS A 305 20.19 -4.45 -9.00
CA LYS A 305 19.53 -3.65 -7.95
C LYS A 305 19.83 -2.15 -8.07
N GLN A 306 20.83 -1.76 -8.84
CA GLN A 306 21.33 -0.39 -8.94
C GLN A 306 20.84 0.33 -10.19
N VAL A 307 19.79 -0.17 -10.86
CA VAL A 307 19.23 0.44 -12.08
C VAL A 307 18.82 1.90 -11.90
N GLY A 308 18.30 2.27 -10.72
CA GLY A 308 17.97 3.66 -10.41
C GLY A 308 19.19 4.58 -10.42
N VAL A 309 20.28 4.14 -9.79
CA VAL A 309 21.55 4.90 -9.77
C VAL A 309 22.15 4.98 -11.18
N MET A 310 22.09 3.87 -11.94
CA MET A 310 22.55 3.84 -13.33
C MET A 310 21.75 4.80 -14.23
N SER A 311 20.43 4.92 -14.03
CA SER A 311 19.61 5.86 -14.80
C SER A 311 20.07 7.31 -14.59
N VAL A 312 20.35 7.69 -13.35
CA VAL A 312 20.82 9.05 -13.03
C VAL A 312 22.21 9.31 -13.60
N ILE A 313 23.11 8.32 -13.54
CA ILE A 313 24.43 8.42 -14.18
C ILE A 313 24.29 8.61 -15.70
N LEU A 314 23.40 7.86 -16.34
CA LEU A 314 23.17 7.98 -17.77
C LEU A 314 22.68 9.38 -18.16
N ASP A 315 21.81 9.99 -17.35
CA ASP A 315 21.32 11.35 -17.59
C ASP A 315 22.44 12.39 -17.42
N ASP A 316 23.21 12.34 -16.32
CA ASP A 316 24.37 13.23 -16.10
C ASP A 316 25.40 13.10 -17.25
N LEU A 317 25.62 11.89 -17.78
CA LEU A 317 26.53 11.67 -18.92
C LEU A 317 25.98 12.18 -20.26
N LYS A 318 24.65 12.13 -20.46
CA LYS A 318 24.00 12.71 -21.65
C LYS A 318 24.11 14.23 -21.64
N ASP A 319 23.91 14.84 -20.48
CA ASP A 319 24.08 16.29 -20.31
C ASP A 319 25.53 16.69 -20.61
N LEU A 320 26.49 15.93 -20.08
CA LEU A 320 27.91 16.14 -20.36
C LEU A 320 28.24 16.06 -21.85
N LEU A 321 27.69 15.07 -22.57
CA LEU A 321 27.89 14.92 -24.02
C LEU A 321 27.22 16.03 -24.84
N ALA A 322 26.22 16.71 -24.29
CA ALA A 322 25.52 17.81 -24.96
C ALA A 322 26.20 19.18 -24.78
N GLU A 323 27.15 19.30 -23.85
CA GLU A 323 28.03 20.47 -23.64
C GLU A 323 29.18 20.51 -24.65
#